data_AF-A0A8G1H5I8-F1
#
_entry.id   AF-A0A8G1H5I8-F1
#
_cell.length_a   1.000
_cell.length_b   1.000
_cell.length_c   1.000
_cell.angle_alpha   90.00
_cell.angle_beta   90.00
_cell.angle_gamma   90.00
#
_symmetry.space_group_name_H-M   'P 1'
#
loop_
_entity.id
_entity.type
_entity.pdbx_description
1 polymer ?
#
loop_
_entity_poly.entity_id
_entity_poly.type
_entity_poly.pdbx_seq_one_letter_code
_entity_poly.pdbx_strand_id
1 'polypeptide(L)'
;MPQNCLYCGKQLGSRSSLCYSCASTGISADEVEGYDEKIREKVEEYFIVAALRCADCGSLHGTVEVGGEIYTKETLNISTTAEWNQEMEKRERWIEQNEAKVKAILPVLAVEWPNSVAALYGRLS
;
A
#
# COMPACT_ATOMS: atom_id res chain seq x y z
N MET A 1 5.61 -21.64 -10.71
CA MET A 1 4.34 -21.11 -10.18
C MET A 1 3.66 -20.33 -11.30
N PRO A 2 2.37 -20.54 -11.58
CA PRO A 2 1.65 -19.70 -12.53
C PRO A 2 1.63 -18.27 -12.00
N GLN A 3 2.03 -17.31 -12.83
CA GLN A 3 1.96 -15.89 -12.48
C GLN A 3 0.66 -15.31 -13.00
N ASN A 4 0.12 -14.31 -12.31
CA ASN A 4 -1.05 -13.58 -12.78
C ASN A 4 -0.60 -12.31 -13.50
N CYS A 5 -1.39 -11.84 -14.45
CA CYS A 5 -1.23 -10.54 -15.08
C CYS A 5 -1.27 -9.46 -14.01
N LEU A 6 -0.22 -8.65 -13.92
CA LEU A 6 -0.12 -7.59 -12.91
C LEU A 6 -1.19 -6.51 -13.09
N TYR A 7 -1.72 -6.33 -14.31
CA TYR A 7 -2.79 -5.36 -14.56
C TYR A 7 -4.21 -5.86 -14.26
N CYS A 8 -4.56 -7.08 -14.70
CA CYS A 8 -5.96 -7.55 -14.69
C CYS A 8 -6.18 -8.82 -13.87
N GLY A 9 -5.15 -9.33 -13.19
CA GLY A 9 -5.22 -10.51 -12.32
C GLY A 9 -5.44 -11.84 -13.04
N LYS A 10 -5.59 -11.87 -14.37
CA LYS A 10 -5.78 -13.11 -15.14
C LYS A 10 -4.54 -14.01 -15.05
N GLN A 11 -4.77 -15.30 -14.86
CA GLN A 11 -3.71 -16.30 -14.82
C GLN A 11 -2.95 -16.35 -16.16
N LEU A 12 -1.62 -16.36 -16.09
CA LEU A 12 -0.73 -16.43 -17.24
C LEU A 12 -0.16 -17.84 -17.39
N GLY A 13 -0.06 -18.28 -18.65
CA GLY A 13 0.65 -19.50 -19.02
C GLY A 13 2.16 -19.31 -19.18
N SER A 14 2.67 -18.09 -19.00
CA SER A 14 4.07 -17.72 -19.21
C SER A 14 4.58 -16.82 -18.08
N ARG A 15 5.89 -16.55 -18.06
CA ARG A 15 6.56 -15.62 -17.13
C ARG A 15 6.44 -14.15 -17.57
N SER A 16 5.33 -13.77 -18.20
CA SER A 16 5.12 -12.37 -18.58
C SER A 16 4.50 -11.59 -17.41
N SER A 17 4.75 -10.30 -17.33
CA SER A 17 4.15 -9.38 -16.35
C SER A 17 2.71 -8.99 -16.75
N LEU A 18 2.34 -9.18 -18.03
CA LEU A 18 1.04 -8.84 -18.60
C LEU A 18 0.43 -9.99 -19.41
N CYS A 19 -0.89 -10.06 -19.46
CA CYS A 19 -1.57 -10.92 -20.44
C CYS A 19 -1.58 -10.27 -21.83
N TYR A 20 -1.68 -11.09 -22.87
CA TYR A 20 -1.72 -10.62 -24.26
C TYR A 20 -2.79 -9.54 -24.49
N SER A 21 -3.96 -9.68 -23.85
CA SER A 21 -5.04 -8.70 -23.96
C SER A 21 -4.62 -7.32 -23.46
N CYS A 22 -3.97 -7.24 -22.29
CA CYS A 22 -3.51 -5.97 -21.72
C CYS A 22 -2.37 -5.35 -22.53
N ALA A 23 -1.42 -6.18 -22.97
CA ALA A 23 -0.33 -5.72 -23.84
C ALA A 23 -0.87 -5.17 -25.18
N SER A 24 -1.88 -5.83 -25.77
CA SER A 24 -2.49 -5.42 -27.03
C SER A 24 -3.32 -4.13 -26.95
N THR A 25 -3.77 -3.75 -25.74
CA THR A 25 -4.48 -2.48 -25.50
C THR A 25 -3.54 -1.30 -25.26
N GLY A 26 -2.23 -1.49 -25.41
CA GLY A 26 -1.20 -0.45 -25.27
C GLY A 26 -0.66 -0.27 -23.86
N ILE A 27 -0.95 -1.19 -22.92
CA ILE A 27 -0.37 -1.17 -21.58
C ILE A 27 1.03 -1.77 -21.67
N SER A 28 2.06 -1.01 -21.28
CA SER A 28 3.43 -1.54 -21.27
C SER A 28 3.73 -2.30 -19.98
N ALA A 29 4.61 -3.30 -20.07
CA ALA A 29 5.05 -4.07 -18.90
C ALA A 29 5.81 -3.16 -17.91
N ASP A 30 6.61 -2.22 -18.41
CA ASP A 30 7.35 -1.26 -17.59
C ASP A 30 6.40 -0.31 -16.82
N GLU A 31 5.26 0.05 -17.41
CA GLU A 31 4.24 0.84 -16.72
C GLU A 31 3.57 0.09 -15.58
N VAL A 32 3.42 -1.24 -15.64
CA VAL A 32 2.83 -2.00 -14.53
C VAL A 32 3.86 -2.42 -13.49
N GLU A 33 5.08 -2.78 -13.89
CA GLU A 33 6.16 -3.11 -12.97
C GLU A 33 6.55 -1.89 -12.10
N GLY A 34 6.58 -0.69 -12.67
CA GLY A 34 6.81 0.56 -11.91
C GLY A 34 5.56 1.11 -11.20
N TYR A 35 4.37 0.62 -11.54
CA TYR A 35 3.12 1.04 -10.89
C TYR A 35 2.87 0.25 -9.60
N ASP A 36 3.23 -1.03 -9.57
CA ASP A 36 3.12 -1.85 -8.36
C ASP A 36 4.00 -1.31 -7.23
N GLU A 37 5.22 -0.83 -7.53
CA GLU A 37 6.08 -0.19 -6.52
C GLU A 37 5.47 1.11 -5.97
N LYS A 38 4.86 1.95 -6.81
CA LYS A 38 4.18 3.18 -6.35
C LYS A 38 2.94 2.89 -5.51
N ILE A 39 2.21 1.82 -5.83
CA ILE A 39 1.08 1.37 -5.01
C ILE A 39 1.61 0.83 -3.68
N ARG A 40 2.68 0.04 -3.71
CA ARG A 40 3.36 -0.49 -2.53
C ARG A 40 3.81 0.65 -1.60
N GLU A 41 4.62 1.58 -2.10
CA GLU A 41 5.13 2.75 -1.37
C GLU A 41 3.98 3.52 -0.71
N LYS A 42 2.88 3.79 -1.43
CA LYS A 42 1.73 4.50 -0.86
C LYS A 42 1.00 3.74 0.24
N VAL A 43 0.93 2.41 0.14
CA VAL A 43 0.32 1.58 1.19
C VAL A 43 1.25 1.50 2.40
N GLU A 44 2.56 1.45 2.19
CA GLU A 44 3.56 1.53 3.26
C GLU A 44 3.51 2.88 3.97
N GLU A 45 3.47 4.00 3.23
CA GLU A 45 3.27 5.34 3.80
C GLU A 45 2.00 5.40 4.67
N TYR A 46 0.91 4.76 4.23
CA TYR A 46 -0.30 4.66 5.03
C TYR A 46 -0.06 3.89 6.34
N PHE A 47 0.65 2.77 6.31
CA PHE A 47 0.99 2.02 7.53
C PHE A 47 1.87 2.82 8.48
N ILE A 48 2.87 3.52 7.94
CA ILE A 48 3.79 4.37 8.71
C ILE A 48 3.01 5.49 9.40
N VAL A 49 2.18 6.22 8.66
CA VAL A 49 1.35 7.30 9.23
C VAL A 49 0.37 6.75 10.25
N ALA A 50 -0.30 5.62 9.98
CA ALA A 50 -1.25 5.01 10.90
C ALA A 50 -0.61 4.66 12.24
N ALA A 51 0.63 4.14 12.22
CA ALA A 51 1.36 3.73 13.40
C ALA A 51 1.85 4.89 14.29
N LEU A 52 1.78 6.14 13.83
CA LEU A 52 2.12 7.32 14.67
C LEU A 52 1.18 7.47 15.86
N ARG A 53 -0.08 7.03 15.74
CA ARG A 53 -1.09 7.19 16.78
C ARG A 53 -1.19 5.93 17.62
N CYS A 54 -0.95 6.08 18.93
CA CYS A 54 -1.15 4.98 19.87
C CYS A 54 -2.63 4.62 19.95
N ALA A 55 -2.96 3.34 19.75
CA ALA A 55 -4.32 2.84 19.85
C ALA A 55 -4.90 2.94 21.28
N ASP A 56 -4.04 2.90 22.30
CA ASP A 56 -4.47 2.90 23.70
C ASP A 56 -4.78 4.29 24.24
N CYS A 57 -3.89 5.26 24.00
CA CYS A 57 -4.04 6.62 24.54
C CYS A 57 -4.52 7.64 23.50
N GLY A 58 -4.52 7.29 22.22
CA GLY A 58 -4.97 8.15 21.13
C GLY A 58 -4.02 9.30 20.75
N SER A 59 -2.85 9.40 21.40
CA SER A 59 -1.85 10.44 21.17
C SER A 59 -0.79 10.04 20.14
N LEU A 60 -0.12 11.05 19.56
CA LEU A 60 0.93 10.87 18.56
C LEU A 60 2.30 10.70 19.20
N HIS A 61 2.70 9.44 19.39
CA HIS A 61 3.97 9.04 20.00
C HIS A 61 4.65 7.89 19.26
N GLY A 62 4.02 7.36 18.21
CA GLY A 62 4.54 6.24 17.46
C GLY A 62 5.81 6.62 16.70
N THR A 63 6.74 5.68 16.70
CA THR A 63 7.95 5.70 15.89
C THR A 63 7.95 4.43 15.08
N VAL A 64 8.26 4.54 13.80
CA VAL A 64 8.28 3.40 12.87
C VAL A 64 9.63 3.37 12.18
N GLU A 65 10.25 2.20 12.08
CA GLU A 65 11.50 2.03 11.33
C GLU A 65 11.23 1.15 10.10
N VAL A 66 11.62 1.63 8.91
CA VAL A 66 11.49 0.90 7.65
C VAL A 66 12.79 1.06 6.87
N GLY A 67 13.43 -0.06 6.51
CA GLY A 67 14.67 -0.01 5.73
C GLY A 67 15.83 0.77 6.40
N GLY A 68 15.81 0.91 7.73
CA GLY A 68 16.78 1.71 8.48
C GLY A 68 16.48 3.21 8.56
N GLU A 69 15.37 3.66 7.96
CA GLU A 69 14.85 5.02 8.14
C GLU A 69 13.82 5.05 9.28
N ILE A 70 13.94 6.06 10.14
CA ILE A 70 13.05 6.25 11.30
C ILE A 70 12.04 7.35 10.99
N TYR A 71 10.77 6.99 11.03
CA TYR A 71 9.64 7.89 10.87
C TYR A 71 9.04 8.23 12.23
N THR A 72 8.91 9.53 12.47
CA THR A 72 8.24 10.12 13.64
C THR A 72 7.23 11.15 13.16
N LYS A 73 6.44 11.68 14.10
CA LYS A 73 5.52 12.78 13.83
C LYS A 73 6.26 14.03 13.32
N GLU A 74 7.49 14.27 13.77
CA GLU A 74 8.34 15.37 13.33
C GLU A 74 8.85 15.15 11.90
N THR A 75 9.35 13.95 11.57
CA THR A 75 9.87 13.68 10.21
C THR A 75 8.77 13.70 9.16
N LEU A 76 7.54 13.38 9.55
CA LEU A 76 6.36 13.43 8.69
C LEU A 76 5.61 14.77 8.75
N ASN A 77 6.10 15.75 9.52
CA ASN A 77 5.50 17.07 9.68
C ASN A 77 4.02 17.03 10.12
N ILE A 78 3.68 16.09 11.01
CA ILE A 78 2.34 15.93 11.61
C ILE A 78 2.48 16.27 13.10
N SER A 79 2.03 17.45 13.51
CA SER A 79 2.23 17.93 14.88
C SER A 79 1.05 17.63 15.81
N THR A 80 -0.14 17.42 15.24
CA THR A 80 -1.40 17.30 15.99
C THR A 80 -2.23 16.10 15.55
N THR A 81 -3.08 15.59 16.45
CA THR A 81 -4.05 14.53 16.12
C THR A 81 -5.02 14.96 15.03
N ALA A 82 -5.36 16.26 14.93
CA ALA A 82 -6.22 16.78 13.88
C ALA A 82 -5.56 16.67 12.49
N GLU A 83 -4.29 17.04 12.39
CA GLU A 83 -3.50 16.87 11.15
C GLU A 83 -3.36 15.39 10.80
N TRP A 84 -3.08 14.54 11.79
CA TRP A 84 -3.02 13.09 11.59
C TRP A 84 -4.33 12.54 11.03
N ASN A 85 -5.48 12.95 11.58
CA ASN A 85 -6.80 12.52 11.07
C ASN A 85 -6.98 12.94 9.61
N GLN A 86 -6.61 14.18 9.25
CA GLN A 86 -6.71 14.64 7.86
C GLN A 86 -5.79 13.85 6.91
N GLU A 87 -4.57 13.54 7.33
CA GLU A 87 -3.63 12.75 6.55
C GLU A 87 -4.10 11.29 6.39
N MET A 88 -4.73 10.73 7.41
CA MET A 88 -5.36 9.41 7.35
C MET A 88 -6.56 9.42 6.40
N GLU A 89 -7.49 10.37 6.53
CA GLU A 89 -8.66 10.47 5.64
C GLU A 89 -8.28 10.58 4.16
N LYS A 90 -7.24 11.36 3.84
CA LYS A 90 -6.72 11.48 2.46
C LYS A 90 -6.22 10.15 1.94
N ARG A 91 -5.45 9.41 2.74
CA ARG A 91 -4.85 8.12 2.35
C ARG A 91 -5.90 7.02 2.28
N GLU A 92 -6.81 6.97 3.22
CA GLU A 92 -7.93 6.03 3.22
C GLU A 92 -8.80 6.22 1.99
N ARG A 93 -9.16 7.46 1.65
CA ARG A 93 -9.90 7.76 0.42
C ARG A 93 -9.12 7.32 -0.83
N TRP A 94 -7.80 7.51 -0.85
CA TRP A 94 -6.97 7.03 -1.95
C TRP A 94 -6.96 5.50 -2.04
N ILE A 95 -6.86 4.80 -0.91
CA ILE A 95 -6.92 3.34 -0.83
C ILE A 95 -8.26 2.84 -1.39
N GLU A 96 -9.38 3.43 -0.96
CA GLU A 96 -10.73 3.08 -1.42
C GLU A 96 -10.87 3.29 -2.93
N GLN A 97 -10.35 4.40 -3.47
CA GLN A 97 -10.33 4.68 -4.90
C GLN A 97 -9.42 3.72 -5.71
N ASN A 98 -8.49 3.03 -5.05
CA ASN A 98 -7.52 2.13 -5.68
C ASN A 98 -7.63 0.69 -5.14
N GLU A 99 -8.79 0.31 -4.58
CA GLU A 99 -8.98 -0.92 -3.81
C GLU A 99 -8.43 -2.17 -4.51
N ALA A 100 -8.77 -2.37 -5.79
CA ALA A 100 -8.33 -3.55 -6.55
C ALA A 100 -6.81 -3.67 -6.65
N LYS A 101 -6.12 -2.53 -6.80
CA LYS A 101 -4.65 -2.45 -6.90
C LYS A 101 -4.01 -2.65 -5.54
N VAL A 102 -4.58 -2.03 -4.50
CA VAL A 102 -4.14 -2.25 -3.12
C VAL A 102 -4.27 -3.74 -2.77
N LYS A 103 -5.43 -4.37 -3.00
CA LYS A 103 -5.64 -5.79 -2.75
C LYS A 103 -4.62 -6.69 -3.47
N ALA A 104 -4.20 -6.32 -4.68
CA ALA A 104 -3.20 -7.07 -5.43
C ALA A 104 -1.80 -7.04 -4.78
N ILE A 105 -1.42 -5.93 -4.13
CA ILE A 105 -0.10 -5.79 -3.48
C ILE A 105 -0.06 -6.28 -2.03
N LEU A 106 -1.21 -6.40 -1.35
CA LEU A 106 -1.27 -6.81 0.06
C LEU A 106 -0.52 -8.12 0.38
N PRO A 107 -0.56 -9.19 -0.46
CA PRO A 107 0.20 -10.41 -0.18
C PRO A 107 1.73 -10.20 -0.15
N VAL A 108 2.24 -9.26 -0.95
CA VAL A 108 3.67 -8.92 -0.96
C VAL A 108 4.02 -8.17 0.32
N LEU A 109 3.21 -7.16 0.66
CA LEU A 109 3.37 -6.37 1.89
C LEU A 109 3.21 -7.19 3.16
N ALA A 110 2.45 -8.28 3.14
CA ALA A 110 2.21 -9.12 4.33
C ALA A 110 3.49 -9.76 4.89
N VAL A 111 4.56 -9.85 4.10
CA VAL A 111 5.86 -10.34 4.55
C VAL A 111 6.50 -9.37 5.55
N GLU A 112 6.41 -8.08 5.28
CA GLU A 112 7.04 -7.02 6.08
C GLU A 112 6.05 -6.41 7.09
N TRP A 113 4.77 -6.37 6.75
CA TRP A 113 3.70 -5.69 7.48
C TRP A 113 2.51 -6.60 7.80
N PRO A 114 2.69 -7.79 8.40
CA PRO A 114 1.62 -8.78 8.55
C PRO A 114 0.40 -8.25 9.30
N ASN A 115 0.61 -7.51 10.40
CA ASN A 115 -0.47 -6.96 11.21
C ASN A 115 -1.20 -5.81 10.51
N SER A 116 -0.46 -4.90 9.86
CA SER A 116 -1.04 -3.77 9.14
C SER A 116 -1.85 -4.23 7.92
N VAL A 117 -1.33 -5.24 7.20
CA VAL A 117 -2.06 -5.87 6.10
C VAL A 117 -3.33 -6.54 6.60
N ALA A 118 -3.29 -7.30 7.70
CA ALA A 118 -4.48 -7.94 8.25
C ALA A 118 -5.57 -6.90 8.62
N ALA A 119 -5.17 -5.80 9.26
CA ALA A 119 -6.08 -4.71 9.62
C ALA A 119 -6.70 -4.04 8.38
N LEU A 120 -5.89 -3.77 7.35
CA LEU A 120 -6.36 -3.18 6.10
C LEU A 120 -7.25 -4.14 5.32
N TYR A 121 -6.91 -5.43 5.29
CA TYR A 121 -7.71 -6.45 4.58
C TYR A 121 -9.11 -6.59 5.18
N GLY A 122 -9.22 -6.59 6.52
CA GLY A 122 -10.52 -6.61 7.21
C GLY A 122 -11.38 -5.37 7.01
N ARG A 123 -10.80 -4.27 6.51
CA ARG A 123 -11.53 -3.05 6.14
C ARG A 123 -11.99 -3.04 4.68
N LEU A 124 -11.23 -3.67 3.79
CA LEU A 124 -11.53 -3.73 2.36
C LEU A 124 -12.43 -4.92 1.98
N SER A 125 -12.81 -5.76 2.94
CA SER A 125 -13.65 -6.95 2.76
C SER A 125 -15.14 -6.66 2.79
#